data_AF-A0A432RL18-F1
#
_entry.id   AF-A0A432RL18-F1
#
_cell.length_a   1.000
_cell.length_b   1.000
_cell.length_c   1.000
_cell.angle_alpha   90.00
_cell.angle_beta   90.00
_cell.angle_gamma   90.00
#
_symmetry.space_group_name_H-M   'P 1'
#
loop_
_entity.id
_entity.type
_entity.pdbx_description
1 polymer ?
#
loop_
_entity_poly.entity_id
_entity_poly.type
_entity_poly.pdbx_seq_one_letter_code
_entity_poly.pdbx_strand_id
1 'polypeptide(L)' 'DPFGQANVLSRGIVGDIEGDLVVASPLHKQHFKLETGICVEDESVKVATFPVRLDDKRVQIAVV' A
#
# COMPACT_ATOMS: atom_id res chain seq x y z
N ASP A 1 7.19 -3.97 4.02
CA ASP A 1 7.13 -5.06 3.06
C ASP A 1 7.06 -6.35 3.85
N PRO A 2 5.90 -7.04 3.85
CA PRO A 2 5.73 -8.32 4.52
C PRO A 2 6.69 -9.42 4.05
N PHE A 3 7.10 -9.41 2.77
CA PHE A 3 7.97 -10.43 2.20
C PHE A 3 9.42 -10.20 2.60
N GLY A 4 9.92 -8.97 2.44
CA GLY A 4 11.29 -8.60 2.81
C GLY A 4 11.48 -8.25 4.29
N GLN A 5 10.41 -8.26 5.10
CA GLN A 5 10.36 -7.82 6.50
C GLN A 5 11.07 -6.47 6.76
N ALA A 6 10.89 -5.53 5.83
CA ALA A 6 11.57 -4.24 5.86
C ALA A 6 10.60 -3.07 5.67
N ASN A 7 10.88 -1.93 6.28
CA ASN A 7 10.07 -0.72 6.21
C ASN A 7 10.35 0.10 4.93
N VAL A 8 10.14 -0.53 3.77
CA VAL A 8 10.51 0.02 2.45
C VAL A 8 9.34 0.33 1.52
N LEU A 9 8.11 -0.07 1.87
CA LEU A 9 6.94 0.15 0.99
C LEU A 9 6.67 1.64 0.74
N SER A 10 7.01 2.52 1.69
CA SER A 10 6.93 3.97 1.52
C SER A 10 7.84 4.54 0.43
N ARG A 11 8.79 3.73 -0.08
CA ARG A 11 9.72 4.07 -1.17
C ARG A 11 9.39 3.31 -2.46
N GLY A 12 8.28 2.58 -2.48
CA GLY A 12 7.80 1.85 -3.65
C GLY A 12 7.36 2.77 -4.78
N ILE A 13 7.38 2.23 -5.99
CA ILE A 13 6.86 2.94 -7.17
C ILE A 13 5.34 2.78 -7.16
N VAL A 14 4.61 3.88 -7.30
CA VAL A 14 3.16 3.85 -7.48
C VAL A 14 2.85 3.59 -8.95
N GLY A 15 1.84 2.78 -9.22
CA GLY A 15 1.39 2.45 -10.56
C GLY A 15 -0.09 2.08 -10.60
N ASP A 16 -0.53 1.65 -11.77
CA ASP A 16 -1.87 1.14 -12.05
C ASP A 16 -1.73 -0.27 -12.63
N ILE A 17 -2.52 -1.22 -12.13
CA ILE A 17 -2.67 -2.55 -12.69
C ILE A 17 -4.16 -2.80 -12.88
N GLU A 18 -4.61 -2.86 -14.13
CA GLU A 18 -6.00 -3.15 -14.49
C GLU A 18 -7.03 -2.21 -13.81
N GLY A 19 -6.63 -0.95 -13.53
CA GLY A 19 -7.46 0.05 -12.85
C GLY A 19 -7.30 0.11 -11.33
N ASP A 20 -6.54 -0.81 -10.73
CA ASP A 20 -6.18 -0.75 -9.32
C ASP A 20 -4.90 0.08 -9.12
N LEU A 21 -4.99 1.13 -8.30
CA LEU A 21 -3.81 1.85 -7.84
C LEU A 21 -3.00 0.99 -6.88
N VAL A 22 -1.74 0.75 -7.22
CA VAL A 22 -0.83 -0.12 -6.46
C VAL A 22 0.47 0.58 -6.11
N VAL A 23 1.15 0.06 -5.08
CA VAL A 23 2.56 0.35 -4.81
C VAL A 23 3.39 -0.93 -4.95
N ALA A 24 4.44 -0.88 -5.78
CA ALA A 24 5.37 -1.99 -5.98
C ALA A 24 6.47 -1.96 -4.91
N SER A 25 6.71 -3.09 -4.22
CA SER A 25 7.81 -3.19 -3.27
C SER A 25 9.17 -2.98 -3.93
N PRO A 26 10.05 -2.09 -3.41
CA PRO A 26 11.40 -1.91 -3.93
C PRO A 26 12.26 -3.18 -3.90
N LEU A 27 11.97 -4.14 -3.02
CA LEU A 27 12.76 -5.36 -2.86
C LEU A 27 12.32 -6.39 -3.89
N HIS A 28 11.16 -7.00 -3.68
CA HIS A 28 10.71 -8.17 -4.42
C HIS A 28 9.58 -7.89 -5.42
N LYS A 29 9.25 -6.61 -5.65
CA LYS A 29 8.34 -6.14 -6.72
C LYS A 29 6.89 -6.60 -6.61
N GLN A 30 6.46 -7.17 -5.49
CA GLN A 30 5.04 -7.42 -5.25
C GLN A 30 4.26 -6.10 -5.23
N HIS A 31 3.04 -6.14 -5.74
CA HIS A 31 2.18 -4.98 -5.86
C HIS A 31 1.10 -5.03 -4.79
N PHE A 32 1.00 -3.97 -3.99
CA PHE A 32 -0.03 -3.84 -2.96
C PHE A 32 -1.05 -2.78 -3.37
N LYS A 33 -2.33 -3.14 -3.42
CA LYS A 33 -3.42 -2.20 -3.73
C LYS A 33 -3.49 -1.12 -2.64
N LEU A 34 -3.50 0.15 -3.03
CA LEU A 34 -3.51 1.28 -2.08
C LEU A 34 -4.82 1.36 -1.29
N GLU A 35 -5.94 0.95 -1.90
CA GLU A 35 -7.26 0.99 -1.26
C GLU A 35 -7.42 -0.09 -0.18
N THR A 36 -7.03 -1.33 -0.49
CA THR A 36 -7.32 -2.50 0.36
C THR A 36 -6.10 -3.06 1.09
N GLY A 37 -4.89 -2.74 0.62
CA GLY A 37 -3.63 -3.29 1.11
C GLY A 37 -3.34 -4.72 0.66
N ILE A 38 -4.21 -5.34 -0.15
CA ILE A 38 -4.04 -6.70 -0.66
C ILE A 38 -2.90 -6.75 -1.67
N CYS A 39 -2.08 -7.80 -1.58
CA CYS A 39 -1.05 -8.12 -2.57
C CYS A 39 -1.69 -8.75 -3.81
N VAL A 40 -1.42 -8.21 -5.00
CA VAL A 40 -2.02 -8.67 -6.26
C VAL A 40 -1.57 -10.09 -6.60
N GLU A 41 -0.33 -10.43 -6.31
CA GLU A 41 0.24 -11.75 -6.62
C GLU A 41 -0.12 -12.83 -5.59
N ASP A 42 -0.58 -12.44 -4.40
CA ASP A 42 -0.91 -13.35 -3.31
C ASP A 42 -1.98 -12.71 -2.40
N GLU A 43 -3.24 -13.03 -2.65
CA GLU A 43 -4.38 -12.47 -1.91
C GLU A 43 -4.39 -12.86 -0.42
N SER A 44 -3.59 -13.85 -0.01
CA SER A 44 -3.43 -14.21 1.42
C SER A 44 -2.58 -13.19 2.18
N VAL A 45 -1.78 -12.38 1.48
CA VAL A 45 -0.91 -11.37 2.05
C VAL A 45 -1.54 -9.99 1.92
N LYS A 46 -1.62 -9.28 3.04
CA LYS A 46 -2.11 -7.90 3.08
C LYS A 46 -1.33 -7.05 4.04
N VAL A 47 -1.28 -5.75 3.77
CA VAL A 47 -0.81 -4.72 4.70
C VAL A 47 -1.98 -3.99 5.34
N ALA A 48 -1.78 -3.46 6.54
CA ALA A 48 -2.80 -2.65 7.20
C ALA A 48 -3.05 -1.37 6.41
N THR A 49 -4.32 -1.09 6.14
CA THR A 49 -4.78 0.20 5.62
C THR A 49 -5.53 0.96 6.70
N PHE A 50 -5.42 2.28 6.66
CA PHE A 50 -6.06 3.17 7.61
C PHE A 50 -6.85 4.23 6.84
N PRO A 51 -8.12 4.48 7.18
CA PRO A 51 -8.87 5.57 6.56
C PRO A 51 -8.15 6.90 6.77
N VAL A 52 -8.01 7.66 5.69
CA VAL A 52 -7.41 9.00 5.70
C VAL A 52 -8.37 10.03 5.17
N ARG A 53 -8.25 11.26 5.65
CA ARG A 53 -8.97 12.42 5.10
C ARG A 53 -8.06 13.63 5.00
N LEU A 54 -8.42 14.54 4.12
CA LEU A 54 -7.83 15.87 4.04
C LEU A 54 -8.73 16.88 4.77
N ASP A 55 -8.18 17.56 5.75
CA ASP A 55 -8.80 18.66 6.50
C ASP A 55 -7.97 19.93 6.24
N ASP A 56 -8.46 20.77 5.33
CA ASP A 56 -7.71 21.85 4.68
C ASP A 56 -6.36 21.37 4.07
N LYS A 57 -5.24 21.67 4.75
CA LYS A 57 -3.88 21.29 4.36
C LYS A 57 -3.30 20.18 5.25
N ARG A 58 -4.10 19.59 6.13
CA ARG A 58 -3.67 18.55 7.06
C ARG A 58 -4.23 17.20 6.62
N VAL A 59 -3.33 16.24 6.43
CA VAL A 59 -3.71 14.83 6.27
C VAL A 59 -3.95 14.25 7.67
N GLN A 60 -5.14 13.70 7.89
CA GLN A 60 -5.53 13.05 9.13
C GLN A 60 -5.74 11.55 8.89
N ILE A 61 -5.35 10.74 9.86
CA ILE A 61 -5.52 9.28 9.86
C ILE A 61 -6.51 8.92 10.97
N ALA A 62 -7.48 8.06 10.69
CA ALA A 62 -8.39 7.55 11.70
C ALA A 62 -7.64 6.72 12.74
N VAL A 63 -7.95 6.94 14.03
CA VAL A 63 -7.52 6.04 15.10
C VAL A 63 -8.49 4.86 15.11
N VAL A 64 -7.97 3.65 14.93
CA VAL A 64 -8.73 2.39 14.83
C VAL A 64 -8.38 1.50 16.01
#